data_AF-A0A2D6UIZ4-F1
#
_entry.id   AF-A0A2D6UIZ4-F1
#
_cell.length_a   1.000
_cell.length_b   1.000
_cell.length_c   1.000
_cell.angle_alpha   90.00
_cell.angle_beta   90.00
_cell.angle_gamma   90.00
#
_symmetry.space_group_name_H-M   'P 1'
#
loop_
_entity.id
_entity.type
_entity.pdbx_description
1 polymer ?
#
loop_
_entity_poly.entity_id
_entity_poly.type
_entity_poly.pdbx_seq_one_letter_code
_entity_poly.pdbx_strand_id
1 'polypeptide(L)'
;MAEQYYQIINGERVEITGDDLTAKQTEWKADAAQSDAYDLDFLRDHRNSLLQDCDWVVIKAQEDGTAVPSAWATYRQALRDITKSYSSLEEVVWPDKPE
;
A
#
# COMPACT_ATOMS: atom_id res chain seq x y z
N MET A 1 10.32 25.02 12.77
CA MET A 1 11.41 25.38 11.84
C MET A 1 10.78 25.49 10.46
N ALA A 2 10.83 26.64 9.80
CA ALA A 2 10.33 26.74 8.43
C ALA A 2 11.35 26.06 7.50
N GLU A 3 10.91 25.13 6.66
CA GLU A 3 11.77 24.54 5.62
C GLU A 3 12.05 25.60 4.54
N GLN A 4 13.32 25.96 4.38
CA GLN A 4 13.78 26.90 3.36
C GLN A 4 14.27 26.12 2.13
N TYR A 5 13.67 26.40 0.98
CA TYR A 5 13.97 25.74 -0.28
C TYR A 5 14.81 26.65 -1.18
N TYR A 6 15.80 26.08 -1.87
CA TYR A 6 16.74 26.85 -2.69
C TYR A 6 16.92 26.20 -4.07
N GLN A 7 17.14 27.02 -5.09
CA GLN A 7 17.51 26.60 -6.44
C GLN A 7 18.82 27.24 -6.87
N ILE A 8 19.52 26.60 -7.81
CA ILE A 8 20.73 27.16 -8.41
C ILE A 8 20.33 27.88 -9.70
N ILE A 9 20.47 29.20 -9.73
CA ILE A 9 20.31 30.01 -10.94
C ILE A 9 21.68 30.61 -11.25
N ASN A 10 22.21 30.31 -12.45
CA ASN A 10 23.51 30.81 -12.91
C ASN A 10 24.68 30.55 -11.94
N GLY A 11 24.61 29.46 -11.16
CA GLY A 11 25.65 29.09 -10.19
C GLY A 11 25.48 29.69 -8.78
N GLU A 12 24.48 30.55 -8.57
CA GLU A 12 24.15 31.09 -7.24
C GLU A 12 22.95 30.38 -6.61
N ARG A 13 23.01 30.19 -5.29
CA ARG A 13 21.93 29.58 -4.51
C ARG A 13 20.90 30.65 -4.12
N VAL A 14 19.73 30.60 -4.76
CA VAL A 14 18.62 31.54 -4.57
C VAL A 14 17.48 30.84 -3.84
N GLU A 15 16.91 31.49 -2.81
CA GLU A 15 15.75 30.96 -2.08
C GLU A 15 14.50 30.98 -2.98
N ILE A 16 13.78 29.86 -3.03
CA ILE A 16 12.49 29.76 -3.74
C ILE A 16 11.42 30.30 -2.80
N THR A 17 10.68 31.32 -3.23
CA THR A 17 9.68 32.00 -2.39
C THR A 17 8.36 32.19 -3.14
N GLY A 18 7.28 32.50 -2.42
CA GLY A 18 5.99 32.89 -3.01
C GLY A 18 5.33 31.81 -3.87
N ASP A 19 4.86 32.20 -5.06
CA ASP A 19 4.14 31.33 -5.99
C ASP A 19 5.00 30.16 -6.50
N ASP A 20 6.30 30.39 -6.70
CA ASP A 20 7.24 29.36 -7.15
C ASP A 20 7.41 28.26 -6.09
N LEU A 21 7.42 28.63 -4.80
CA LEU A 21 7.46 27.66 -3.70
C LEU A 21 6.18 26.84 -3.65
N THR A 22 5.02 27.48 -3.85
CA THR A 22 3.72 26.80 -3.84
C THR A 22 3.61 25.81 -5.00
N ALA A 23 4.09 26.18 -6.19
CA ALA A 23 4.16 25.29 -7.34
C ALA A 23 5.05 24.07 -7.04
N LYS A 24 6.22 24.30 -6.45
CA LYS A 24 7.16 23.22 -6.12
C LYS A 24 6.61 22.25 -5.06
N GLN A 25 5.95 22.79 -4.03
CA GLN A 25 5.27 21.97 -3.02
C GLN A 25 4.10 21.16 -3.60
N THR A 26 3.37 21.72 -4.57
CA THR A 26 2.28 21.00 -5.25
C THR A 26 2.82 19.84 -6.07
N GLU A 27 3.92 20.05 -6.80
CA GLU A 27 4.62 19.00 -7.56
C GLU A 27 5.08 17.86 -6.64
N TRP A 28 5.77 18.16 -5.53
CA TRP A 28 6.23 17.14 -4.59
C TRP A 28 5.10 16.38 -3.91
N LYS A 29 4.01 17.07 -3.56
CA LYS A 29 2.82 16.38 -3.02
C LYS A 29 2.18 15.46 -4.06
N ALA A 30 2.17 15.84 -5.34
CA ALA A 30 1.66 14.99 -6.40
C ALA A 30 2.56 13.77 -6.64
N ASP A 31 3.88 13.95 -6.62
CA ASP A 31 4.85 12.85 -6.72
C ASP A 31 4.74 11.89 -5.52
N ALA A 32 4.64 12.42 -4.31
CA ALA A 32 4.40 11.61 -3.10
C ALA A 32 3.08 10.84 -3.18
N ALA A 33 1.98 11.50 -3.59
CA ALA A 33 0.69 10.82 -3.76
C ALA A 33 0.73 9.74 -4.85
N GLN A 34 1.53 9.94 -5.90
CA GLN A 34 1.75 8.95 -6.95
C GLN A 34 2.55 7.75 -6.42
N SER A 35 3.57 7.99 -5.59
CA SER A 35 4.32 6.94 -4.89
C SER A 35 3.42 6.13 -3.97
N ASP A 36 2.61 6.79 -3.13
CA ASP A 36 1.65 6.14 -2.23
C ASP A 36 0.64 5.27 -2.98
N ALA A 37 0.19 5.73 -4.16
CA ALA A 37 -0.70 4.95 -5.01
C ALA A 37 -0.03 3.67 -5.54
N TYR A 38 1.22 3.75 -5.98
CA TYR A 38 1.98 2.58 -6.41
C TYR A 38 2.17 1.57 -5.27
N ASP A 39 2.54 2.05 -4.08
CA ASP A 39 2.70 1.22 -2.89
C ASP A 39 1.43 0.47 -2.52
N LEU A 40 0.28 1.15 -2.61
CA LEU A 40 -1.02 0.55 -2.32
C LEU A 40 -1.41 -0.52 -3.36
N ASP A 41 -1.04 -0.33 -4.63
CA ASP A 41 -1.30 -1.31 -5.68
C ASP A 41 -0.43 -2.57 -5.51
N PHE A 42 0.87 -2.42 -5.22
CA PHE A 42 1.72 -3.57 -4.87
C PHE A 42 1.22 -4.34 -3.65
N LEU A 43 0.75 -3.62 -2.63
CA LEU A 43 0.13 -4.22 -1.44
C LEU A 43 -1.10 -5.06 -1.82
N ARG A 44 -1.98 -4.53 -2.66
CA ARG A 44 -3.18 -5.23 -3.12
C ARG A 44 -2.83 -6.47 -3.95
N ASP A 45 -1.81 -6.38 -4.80
CA ASP A 45 -1.38 -7.49 -5.64
C ASP A 45 -0.82 -8.64 -4.81
N HIS A 46 0.04 -8.36 -3.84
CA HIS A 46 0.57 -9.40 -2.94
C HIS A 46 -0.55 -10.07 -2.14
N ARG A 47 -1.46 -9.28 -1.56
CA ARG A 47 -2.65 -9.78 -0.87
C ARG A 47 -3.51 -10.66 -1.78
N ASN A 48 -3.71 -10.26 -3.03
CA ASN A 48 -4.51 -11.02 -3.99
C ASN A 48 -3.85 -12.36 -4.32
N SER A 49 -2.52 -12.40 -4.49
CA SER A 49 -1.77 -13.65 -4.67
C SER A 49 -2.00 -14.62 -3.51
N LEU A 50 -1.89 -14.15 -2.26
CA LEU A 50 -2.10 -15.00 -1.08
C LEU A 50 -3.55 -15.50 -0.95
N LEU A 51 -4.53 -14.68 -1.34
CA LEU A 51 -5.94 -15.09 -1.41
C LEU A 51 -6.16 -16.16 -2.49
N GLN A 52 -5.54 -16.01 -3.65
CA GLN A 52 -5.62 -16.96 -4.75
C GLN A 52 -5.02 -18.33 -4.36
N ASP A 53 -3.89 -18.33 -3.67
CA ASP A 53 -3.20 -19.53 -3.19
C ASP A 53 -4.04 -20.40 -2.24
N CYS A 54 -5.11 -19.84 -1.66
CA CYS A 54 -6.01 -20.56 -0.77
C CYS A 54 -7.44 -20.69 -1.31
N ASP A 55 -7.68 -20.37 -2.59
CA ASP A 55 -9.02 -20.53 -3.20
C ASP A 55 -9.46 -21.99 -3.27
N TRP A 56 -8.50 -22.92 -3.39
CA TRP A 56 -8.78 -24.36 -3.36
C TRP A 56 -9.51 -24.80 -2.08
N VAL A 57 -9.27 -24.15 -0.94
CA VAL A 57 -9.91 -24.48 0.33
C VAL A 57 -11.41 -24.17 0.28
N VAL A 58 -11.76 -23.04 -0.34
CA VAL A 58 -13.16 -22.60 -0.49
C VAL A 58 -13.88 -23.52 -1.48
N ILE A 59 -13.25 -23.82 -2.60
CA ILE A 59 -13.79 -24.74 -3.61
C ILE A 59 -14.04 -26.12 -2.99
N LYS A 60 -13.05 -26.67 -2.28
CA LYS A 60 -13.17 -27.97 -1.62
C LYS A 60 -14.30 -28.01 -0.60
N ALA A 61 -14.40 -27.00 0.26
CA ALA A 61 -15.49 -26.93 1.24
C ALA A 61 -16.87 -26.87 0.55
N GLN A 62 -16.99 -26.10 -0.54
CA GLN A 62 -18.21 -26.01 -1.33
C GLN A 62 -18.57 -27.34 -2.00
N GLU A 63 -17.59 -28.03 -2.60
CA GLU A 63 -17.78 -29.36 -3.22
C GLU A 63 -18.20 -30.42 -2.20
N ASP A 64 -17.59 -30.40 -1.01
CA ASP A 64 -17.91 -31.30 0.10
C ASP A 64 -19.25 -30.95 0.78
N GLY A 65 -19.86 -29.81 0.44
CA GLY A 65 -21.06 -29.30 1.11
C GLY A 65 -20.83 -28.93 2.58
N THR A 66 -19.58 -28.60 2.93
CA THR A 66 -19.16 -28.26 4.29
C THR A 66 -18.79 -26.77 4.40
N ALA A 67 -18.61 -26.30 5.63
CA ALA A 67 -18.11 -24.95 5.86
C ALA A 67 -16.58 -24.90 5.63
N VAL A 68 -16.08 -23.76 5.14
CA VAL A 68 -14.64 -23.48 5.10
C VAL A 68 -14.07 -23.63 6.52
N PRO A 69 -12.95 -24.35 6.71
CA PRO A 69 -12.36 -24.51 8.03
C PRO A 69 -12.08 -23.14 8.68
N SER A 70 -12.36 -23.01 9.97
CA SER A 70 -12.32 -21.73 10.68
C SER A 70 -10.97 -21.02 10.56
N ALA A 71 -9.86 -21.74 10.68
CA ALA A 71 -8.52 -21.17 10.55
C ALA A 71 -8.31 -20.52 9.16
N TRP A 72 -8.77 -21.17 8.10
CA TRP A 72 -8.70 -20.63 6.73
C TRP A 72 -9.64 -19.44 6.52
N ALA A 73 -10.85 -19.47 7.10
CA ALA A 73 -11.76 -18.34 7.06
C ALA A 73 -11.16 -17.11 7.76
N THR A 74 -10.58 -17.29 8.95
CA THR A 74 -9.88 -16.24 9.70
C THR A 74 -8.68 -15.70 8.94
N TYR A 75 -7.82 -16.57 8.40
CA TYR A 75 -6.66 -16.17 7.60
C TYR A 75 -7.05 -15.34 6.37
N ARG A 76 -8.01 -15.82 5.58
CA ARG A 76 -8.49 -15.10 4.38
C ARG A 76 -9.12 -13.76 4.74
N GLN A 77 -9.83 -13.67 5.86
CA GLN A 77 -10.41 -12.41 6.33
C GLN A 77 -9.32 -11.43 6.76
N ALA A 78 -8.32 -11.89 7.52
CA ALA A 78 -7.17 -11.08 7.91
C ALA A 78 -6.44 -10.50 6.68
N LEU A 79 -6.21 -11.30 5.64
CA LEU A 79 -5.65 -10.81 4.37
C LEU A 79 -6.49 -9.69 3.74
N ARG A 80 -7.83 -9.84 3.70
CA ARG A 80 -8.72 -8.80 3.15
C ARG A 80 -8.70 -7.50 3.95
N ASP A 81 -8.47 -7.61 5.25
CA ASP A 81 -8.45 -6.46 6.16
C ASP A 81 -7.13 -5.68 6.12
N ILE A 82 -6.07 -6.20 5.50
CA ILE A 82 -4.75 -5.53 5.39
C ILE A 82 -4.87 -4.11 4.83
N THR A 83 -5.65 -3.89 3.77
CA THR A 83 -5.80 -2.55 3.16
C THR A 83 -6.66 -1.59 3.97
N LYS A 84 -7.17 -2.00 5.13
CA LYS A 84 -7.84 -1.09 6.09
C LYS A 84 -6.84 -0.48 7.07
N SER A 85 -5.69 -1.13 7.26
CA SER A 85 -4.69 -0.77 8.27
C SER A 85 -3.36 -0.34 7.68
N TYR A 86 -3.05 -0.77 6.45
CA TYR A 86 -1.78 -0.50 5.79
C TYR A 86 -1.98 0.11 4.41
N SER A 87 -1.05 0.97 4.01
CA SER A 87 -1.00 1.62 2.69
C SER A 87 0.24 1.26 1.87
N SER A 88 1.23 0.58 2.46
CA SER A 88 2.46 0.16 1.78
C SER A 88 2.83 -1.26 2.14
N LEU A 89 3.49 -1.97 1.21
CA LEU A 89 3.93 -3.35 1.37
C LEU A 89 5.00 -3.51 2.46
N GLU A 90 5.83 -2.49 2.66
CA GLU A 90 7.00 -2.54 3.54
C GLU A 90 6.64 -2.62 5.03
N GLU A 91 5.48 -2.09 5.41
CA GLU A 91 5.04 -1.98 6.80
C GLU A 91 4.08 -3.12 7.22
N VAL A 92 3.63 -3.92 6.27
CA VAL A 92 2.55 -4.89 6.50
C VAL A 92 3.05 -6.10 7.27
N VAL A 93 2.36 -6.40 8.36
CA VAL A 93 2.48 -7.68 9.06
C VAL A 93 1.46 -8.66 8.48
N TRP A 94 1.95 -9.70 7.80
CA TRP A 94 1.11 -10.72 7.17
C TRP A 94 0.67 -11.79 8.17
N PRO A 95 -0.59 -12.27 8.10
CA PRO A 95 -1.03 -13.37 8.94
C PRO A 95 -0.31 -14.67 8.58
N ASP A 96 -0.12 -15.55 9.55
CA ASP A 96 0.45 -16.88 9.31
C ASP A 96 -0.55 -17.79 8.59
N LYS A 97 -0.06 -18.48 7.55
CA LYS A 97 -0.86 -19.42 6.78
C LYS A 97 -1.20 -20.66 7.63
N PRO A 98 -2.47 -21.11 7.68
CA PRO A 98 -2.83 -22.35 8.34
C PRO A 98 -2.23 -23.60 7.69
N GLU A 99 -2.03 -24.66 8.48
CA GLU A 99 -1.66 -26.01 8.01
C GLU A 99 -2.86 -26.82 7.48
#